data_AF-A0A9W9MXG7-F1
#
_entry.id   AF-A0A9W9MXG7-F1
#
_cell.length_a   1.000
_cell.length_b   1.000
_cell.length_c   1.000
_cell.angle_alpha   90.00
_cell.angle_beta   90.00
_cell.angle_gamma   90.00
#
_symmetry.space_group_name_H-M   'P 1'
#
loop_
_entity.id
_entity.type
_entity.pdbx_description
1 polymer ?
#
loop_
_entity_poly.entity_id
_entity_poly.type
_entity_poly.pdbx_seq_one_letter_code
_entity_poly.pdbx_strand_id
1 'polypeptide(L)' 'MVQATLKGQVGVVTGAGSAYGIGRSMVITAAKSGTKVIYACDINTSYFADLQNTAKATGSDTTVECRIPDVSSED' A
#
# COMPACT_ATOMS: atom_id res chain seq x y z
N MET A 1 -15.98 2.48 16.44
CA MET A 1 -14.71 3.19 16.22
C MET A 1 -14.90 4.12 15.03
N VAL A 2 -14.51 5.40 15.14
CA VAL A 2 -14.48 6.30 13.97
C VAL A 2 -13.26 5.89 13.15
N GLN A 3 -13.47 5.35 11.96
CA GLN A 3 -12.39 5.09 11.02
C GLN A 3 -11.98 6.44 10.42
N ALA A 4 -10.75 6.88 10.66
CA ALA A 4 -10.21 8.07 10.03
C ALA A 4 -10.29 7.89 8.50
N THR A 5 -10.97 8.82 7.82
CA THR A 5 -11.06 8.78 6.36
C THR A 5 -9.80 9.34 5.73
N LEU A 6 -9.28 8.64 4.72
CA LEU A 6 -8.20 9.10 3.85
C LEU A 6 -8.72 9.45 2.45
N LYS A 7 -10.02 9.75 2.34
CA LYS A 7 -10.66 9.98 1.05
C LYS A 7 -9.95 11.06 0.25
N GLY A 8 -9.53 10.71 -0.96
CA GLY A 8 -8.88 11.64 -1.89
C GLY A 8 -7.38 11.89 -1.64
N GLN A 9 -6.81 11.33 -0.56
CA GLN A 9 -5.39 11.49 -0.24
C GLN A 9 -4.50 10.58 -1.10
N VAL A 10 -3.22 10.91 -1.19
CA VAL A 10 -2.18 10.07 -1.80
C VAL A 10 -1.23 9.62 -0.69
N GLY A 11 -0.95 8.33 -0.62
CA GLY A 11 -0.09 7.72 0.39
C GLY A 11 1.18 7.12 -0.21
N VAL A 12 2.25 7.06 0.57
CA VAL A 12 3.46 6.28 0.29
C VAL A 12 3.71 5.38 1.49
N VAL A 13 3.96 4.10 1.24
CA VAL A 13 4.28 3.11 2.28
C VAL A 13 5.51 2.33 1.88
N THR A 14 6.59 2.50 2.61
CA THR A 14 7.83 1.73 2.46
C THR A 14 7.77 0.43 3.27
N GLY A 15 8.47 -0.61 2.85
CA GLY A 15 8.44 -1.94 3.51
C GLY A 15 7.12 -2.69 3.32
N ALA A 16 6.51 -2.59 2.13
CA ALA A 16 5.18 -3.14 1.84
C ALA A 16 5.17 -4.52 1.16
N GLY A 17 6.34 -5.08 0.80
CA GLY A 17 6.48 -6.20 -0.12
C GLY A 17 6.46 -7.60 0.50
N SER A 18 6.22 -7.70 1.81
CA SER A 18 6.12 -8.97 2.53
C SER A 18 4.71 -9.58 2.48
N ALA A 19 4.61 -10.89 2.75
CA ALA A 19 3.33 -11.60 2.79
C ALA A 19 2.37 -11.09 3.88
N TYR A 20 2.90 -10.76 5.06
CA TYR A 20 2.11 -10.46 6.27
C TYR A 20 2.61 -9.26 7.09
N GLY A 21 3.53 -8.45 6.57
CA GLY A 21 4.16 -7.37 7.33
C GLY A 21 3.27 -6.16 7.60
N ILE A 22 3.79 -5.25 8.42
CA ILE A 22 3.09 -4.03 8.85
C ILE A 22 2.84 -3.08 7.67
N GLY A 23 3.83 -2.85 6.81
CA GLY A 23 3.67 -2.00 5.63
C GLY A 23 2.55 -2.49 4.71
N ARG A 24 2.46 -3.80 4.47
CA ARG A 24 1.35 -4.41 3.73
C ARG A 24 -0.01 -4.13 4.39
N SER A 25 -0.09 -4.36 5.70
CA SER A 25 -1.32 -4.11 6.48
C SER A 25 -1.74 -2.63 6.43
N MET A 26 -0.76 -1.71 6.41
CA MET A 26 -1.01 -0.29 6.25
C MET A 26 -1.57 0.05 4.87
N VAL A 27 -1.02 -0.50 3.78
CA VAL A 27 -1.56 -0.32 2.42
C VAL A 27 -3.02 -0.76 2.35
N ILE A 28 -3.34 -1.95 2.87
CA ILE A 28 -4.71 -2.49 2.87
C ILE A 28 -5.66 -1.61 3.69
N THR A 29 -5.22 -1.15 4.85
CA THR A 29 -6.04 -0.30 5.74
C THR A 29 -6.26 1.09 5.16
N ALA A 30 -5.23 1.66 4.54
CA ALA A 30 -5.33 2.94 3.84
C ALA A 30 -6.27 2.84 2.62
N ALA A 31 -6.20 1.74 1.87
CA ALA A 31 -7.12 1.49 0.76
C ALA A 31 -8.59 1.40 1.24
N LYS A 32 -8.85 0.63 2.31
CA LYS A 32 -10.16 0.56 2.99
C LYS A 32 -10.67 1.92 3.48
N SER A 33 -9.76 2.84 3.77
CA SER A 33 -10.09 4.18 4.28
C SER A 33 -10.34 5.21 3.15
N GLY A 34 -10.30 4.78 1.88
CA GLY A 34 -10.67 5.59 0.72
C GLY A 34 -9.53 6.37 0.07
N THR A 35 -8.28 6.01 0.34
CA THR A 35 -7.11 6.66 -0.28
C THR A 35 -7.23 6.65 -1.81
N LYS A 36 -6.81 7.71 -2.50
CA LYS A 36 -6.90 7.77 -3.97
C LYS A 36 -5.83 6.91 -4.63
N VAL A 37 -4.58 7.10 -4.21
CA VAL A 37 -3.40 6.37 -4.72
C VAL A 37 -2.49 6.00 -3.56
N ILE A 38 -1.95 4.79 -3.55
CA ILE A 38 -0.92 4.35 -2.59
C ILE A 38 0.29 3.86 -3.38
N TYR A 39 1.45 4.47 -3.15
CA TYR A 39 2.74 3.95 -3.61
C TYR A 39 3.27 2.95 -2.58
N ALA A 40 3.18 1.66 -2.91
CA ALA A 40 3.71 0.56 -2.11
C ALA A 40 5.16 0.29 -2.53
N CYS A 41 6.10 0.57 -1.64
CA CYS A 41 7.53 0.56 -1.90
C CYS A 41 8.22 -0.57 -1.12
N ASP A 42 9.04 -1.37 -1.78
CA ASP A 42 9.88 -2.39 -1.14
C ASP A 42 10.96 -2.88 -2.11
N ILE A 43 12.11 -3.29 -1.57
CA ILE A 43 13.16 -3.99 -2.33
C ILE A 43 12.73 -5.42 -2.69
N ASN A 44 11.86 -6.04 -1.89
CA ASN A 44 11.31 -7.36 -2.14
C ASN A 44 9.95 -7.23 -2.83
N THR A 45 9.85 -7.71 -4.06
CA THR A 45 8.63 -7.58 -4.88
C THR A 45 7.74 -8.82 -4.89
N SER A 46 8.12 -9.88 -4.17
CA SER A 46 7.51 -11.21 -4.29
C SER A 46 6.01 -11.22 -4.05
N TYR A 47 5.49 -10.29 -3.22
CA TYR A 47 4.09 -10.22 -2.85
C TYR A 47 3.34 -9.00 -3.38
N PHE A 48 3.92 -8.23 -4.31
CA PHE A 48 3.28 -7.02 -4.84
C PHE A 48 1.97 -7.31 -5.59
N ALA A 49 1.96 -8.32 -6.46
CA ALA A 49 0.74 -8.69 -7.20
C ALA A 49 -0.39 -9.11 -6.25
N ASP A 50 -0.04 -9.90 -5.23
CA ASP A 50 -0.97 -10.35 -4.20
C ASP A 50 -1.47 -9.18 -3.31
N LEU A 51 -0.59 -8.23 -2.96
CA LEU A 51 -0.98 -7.01 -2.24
C LEU A 51 -1.98 -6.18 -3.04
N GLN A 52 -1.74 -5.96 -4.33
CA GLN A 52 -2.66 -5.23 -5.20
C GLN A 52 -4.03 -5.94 -5.30
N ASN A 53 -4.03 -7.25 -5.46
CA ASN A 53 -5.26 -8.05 -5.49
C ASN A 53 -6.01 -7.96 -4.17
N THR A 54 -5.30 -8.06 -3.04
CA THR A 54 -5.88 -7.93 -1.70
C THR A 54 -6.46 -6.54 -1.47
N ALA A 55 -5.76 -5.49 -1.88
CA ALA A 55 -6.24 -4.11 -1.77
C ALA A 55 -7.50 -3.89 -2.64
N LYS A 56 -7.52 -4.39 -3.88
CA LYS A 56 -8.72 -4.35 -4.74
C LYS A 56 -9.89 -5.12 -4.14
N ALA A 57 -9.63 -6.29 -3.56
CA ALA A 57 -10.66 -7.11 -2.89
C ALA A 57 -11.30 -6.43 -1.67
N THR A 58 -10.76 -5.30 -1.19
CA THR A 58 -11.41 -4.47 -0.16
C THR A 58 -12.63 -3.70 -0.67
N GLY A 59 -12.90 -3.71 -1.98
CA GLY A 59 -13.97 -2.94 -2.60
C GLY A 59 -13.66 -1.44 -2.74
N SER A 60 -12.38 -1.08 -2.65
CA SER A 60 -11.91 0.31 -2.74
C SER A 60 -11.48 0.66 -4.17
N ASP A 61 -11.77 1.88 -4.61
CA ASP A 61 -11.30 2.47 -5.87
C ASP A 61 -9.82 2.93 -5.80
N THR A 62 -9.12 2.61 -4.71
CA THR A 62 -7.71 2.99 -4.51
C THR A 62 -6.83 2.36 -5.59
N THR A 63 -6.01 3.18 -6.25
CA THR A 63 -4.92 2.67 -7.10
C THR A 63 -3.71 2.34 -6.22
N VAL A 64 -3.22 1.11 -6.28
CA VAL A 64 -1.99 0.71 -5.59
C VAL A 64 -0.87 0.55 -6.62
N GLU A 65 0.09 1.46 -6.57
CA GLU A 65 1.26 1.50 -7.45
C GLU A 65 2.46 0.90 -6.72
N CYS A 66 3.01 -0.20 -7.25
CA CYS A 66 4.17 -0.83 -6.64
C CYS A 66 5.48 -0.24 -7.20
N ARG A 67 6.41 0.10 -6.30
CA ARG A 67 7.72 0.67 -6.63
C ARG A 67 8.82 -0.11 -5.91
N ILE A 68 10.02 -0.12 -6.50
CA ILE A 68 11.18 -0.85 -5.97
C ILE A 68 12.30 0.12 -5.56
N PRO A 69 12.06 1.08 -4.65
CA PRO A 69 13.14 1.90 -4.13
C PRO A 69 13.88 1.17 -3.01
N ASP A 70 15.20 1.31 -2.99
CA ASP A 70 15.98 1.08 -1.78
C ASP A 70 15.93 2.36 -0.93
N VAL A 71 15.20 2.32 0.18
CA VAL A 71 15.03 3.49 1.06
C VAL A 71 16.26 3.81 1.90
N SER A 72 17.28 2.95 1.88
CA SER A 72 18.58 3.22 2.49
C SER A 72 19.56 3.92 1.53
N SER A 73 19.18 4.05 0.25
CA SER A 73 19.93 4.76 -0.78
C SER A 73 19.28 6.10 -1.10
N GLU A 74 20.11 7.14 -1.29
CA GLU A 74 19.66 8.46 -1.75
C GLU A 74 19.69 8.61 -3.28
N ASP A 75 20.29 7.65 -3.97
CA ASP A 75 20.42 7.58 -5.45
C ASP A 75 19.08 7.33 -6.19
#